data_AF-A0A6N7ZZ95-F1
#
_entry.id   AF-A0A6N7ZZ95-F1
#
_cell.length_a   1.000
_cell.length_b   1.000
_cell.length_c   1.000
_cell.angle_alpha   90.00
_cell.angle_beta   90.00
_cell.angle_gamma   90.00
#
_symmetry.space_group_name_H-M   'P 1'
#
loop_
_entity.id
_entity.type
_entity.pdbx_description
1 polymer ?
#
loop_
_entity_poly.entity_id
_entity_poly.type
_entity_poly.pdbx_seq_one_letter_code
_entity_poly.pdbx_strand_id
1 'polypeptide(L)'
;MQAQRIKPANRADASPVKRSRLQPFLARGPLWQQKVYPATVYFRILGLPALSAAIWSHVALGTGPAFLLTCATVVIMMLAPRLFGRPKGNLRWAAKSVYGERIWLNRAKLPIPNDDAGNALAMFFTWMIGTGVMIWGSIEALPVIAVPGLVIAMAAHISFQDRMVKVFNKMETAHPLYRFWAVAADNDNTKRKRKSA
;
A
#
# COMPACT_ATOMS: atom_id res chain seq x y z
N MET A 1 19.53 -24.13 -1.77
CA MET A 1 19.69 -22.86 -1.02
C MET A 1 18.78 -22.91 0.19
N GLN A 2 19.32 -23.09 1.39
CA GLN A 2 18.54 -23.18 2.63
C GLN A 2 17.91 -21.82 2.93
N ALA A 3 16.58 -21.77 3.01
CA ALA A 3 15.87 -20.64 3.58
C ALA A 3 16.33 -20.50 5.03
N GLN A 4 17.15 -19.47 5.33
CA GLN A 4 17.45 -19.12 6.71
C GLN A 4 16.13 -18.89 7.43
N ARG A 5 15.76 -19.81 8.34
CA ARG A 5 14.68 -19.61 9.30
C ARG A 5 15.13 -18.52 10.25
N ILE A 6 14.84 -17.27 9.89
CA ILE A 6 15.17 -16.15 10.76
C ILE A 6 14.23 -16.20 11.97
N LYS A 7 14.79 -16.32 13.19
CA LYS A 7 14.01 -16.28 14.43
C LYS A 7 13.32 -14.91 14.55
N PRO A 8 12.01 -14.84 14.85
CA PRO A 8 11.33 -13.57 15.03
C PRO A 8 11.86 -12.82 16.25
N ALA A 9 12.21 -11.55 16.08
CA ALA A 9 12.57 -10.65 17.16
C ALA A 9 11.36 -10.39 18.08
N ASN A 10 11.60 -10.34 19.39
CA ASN A 10 10.57 -10.16 20.40
C ASN A 10 10.01 -8.72 20.36
N ARG A 11 8.67 -8.55 20.30
CA ARG A 11 8.01 -7.24 20.19
C ARG A 11 8.23 -6.32 21.41
N ALA A 12 8.62 -6.88 22.55
CA ALA A 12 8.82 -6.16 23.80
C ALA A 12 9.97 -5.12 23.75
N ASP A 13 10.93 -5.26 22.82
CA ASP A 13 12.05 -4.32 22.65
C ASP A 13 11.73 -3.14 21.70
N ALA A 14 10.45 -2.83 21.46
CA ALA A 14 10.02 -1.71 20.61
C ALA A 14 10.02 -0.37 21.36
N SER A 15 11.00 -0.11 22.24
CA SER A 15 11.18 1.20 22.85
C SER A 15 11.50 2.25 21.78
N PRO A 16 10.99 3.51 21.89
CA PRO A 16 11.28 4.56 20.91
C PRO A 16 12.79 4.74 20.78
N VAL A 17 13.32 4.49 19.58
CA VAL A 17 14.75 4.55 19.30
C VAL A 17 15.12 6.01 19.05
N LYS A 18 16.10 6.51 19.82
CA LYS A 18 16.64 7.88 19.68
C LYS A 18 17.02 8.15 18.22
N ARG A 19 16.59 9.31 17.68
CA ARG A 19 16.80 9.68 16.28
C ARG A 19 18.28 9.67 15.87
N SER A 20 19.19 10.01 16.79
CA SER A 20 20.63 9.98 16.55
C SER A 20 21.18 8.58 16.25
N ARG A 21 20.62 7.51 16.82
CA ARG A 21 21.01 6.13 16.49
C ARG A 21 20.50 5.69 15.12
N LEU A 22 19.44 6.33 14.62
CA LEU A 22 18.88 6.05 13.30
C LEU A 22 19.56 6.87 12.20
N GLN A 23 20.25 7.98 12.53
CA GLN A 23 20.94 8.84 11.55
C GLN A 23 21.84 8.11 10.55
N PRO A 24 22.70 7.15 10.96
CA PRO A 24 23.57 6.42 10.02
C PRO A 24 22.77 5.59 8.99
N PHE A 25 21.61 5.06 9.39
CA PHE A 25 20.72 4.30 8.52
C PHE A 25 19.85 5.22 7.65
N LEU A 26 19.43 6.37 8.20
CA LEU A 26 18.67 7.40 7.51
C LEU A 26 19.51 8.16 6.46
N ALA A 27 20.83 8.21 6.63
CA ALA A 27 21.78 8.91 5.75
C ALA A 27 22.21 8.07 4.53
N ARG A 28 22.06 6.73 4.55
CA ARG A 28 22.55 5.82 3.50
C ARG A 28 21.62 5.65 2.28
N GLY A 29 20.71 6.59 2.03
CA GLY A 29 19.94 6.66 0.77
C GLY A 29 18.42 6.45 0.90
N PRO A 30 17.66 6.75 -0.18
CA PRO A 30 16.26 7.19 -0.12
C PRO A 30 15.22 6.11 0.22
N LEU A 31 15.59 4.83 0.32
CA LEU A 31 14.62 3.74 0.47
C LEU A 31 13.83 3.79 1.79
N TRP A 32 14.38 4.41 2.83
CA TRP A 32 13.82 4.47 4.19
C TRP A 32 12.89 5.66 4.43
N GLN A 33 13.02 6.73 3.64
CA GLN A 33 12.32 8.01 3.86
C GLN A 33 11.20 8.30 2.87
N GLN A 34 10.95 7.42 1.89
CA GLN A 34 9.87 7.62 0.95
C GLN A 34 8.54 7.63 1.70
N LYS A 35 7.93 8.82 1.69
CA LYS A 35 6.69 9.16 2.39
C LYS A 35 5.64 8.08 2.09
N VAL A 36 5.20 7.36 3.12
CA VAL A 36 4.04 6.47 3.02
C VAL A 36 2.79 7.31 3.19
N TYR A 37 1.82 7.14 2.29
CA TYR A 37 0.57 7.87 2.29
C TYR A 37 -0.60 6.88 2.42
N PRO A 38 -1.01 6.52 3.65
CA PRO A 38 -2.00 5.47 3.87
C PRO A 38 -3.35 5.78 3.23
N ALA A 39 -3.70 7.07 3.12
CA ALA A 39 -4.92 7.53 2.46
C ALA A 39 -4.98 7.10 0.98
N THR A 40 -3.83 6.96 0.31
CA THR A 40 -3.75 6.47 -1.07
C THR A 40 -4.28 5.05 -1.21
N VAL A 41 -4.19 4.19 -0.17
CA VAL A 41 -4.74 2.83 -0.22
C VAL A 41 -6.26 2.86 -0.37
N TYR A 42 -6.94 3.64 0.49
CA TYR A 42 -8.39 3.81 0.40
C TYR A 42 -8.79 4.48 -0.91
N PHE A 43 -8.00 5.47 -1.36
CA PHE A 43 -8.24 6.13 -2.63
C PHE A 43 -8.15 5.18 -3.83
N ARG A 44 -7.20 4.22 -3.81
CA ARG A 44 -7.10 3.19 -4.86
C ARG A 44 -8.28 2.22 -4.82
N ILE A 45 -8.74 1.84 -3.62
CA ILE A 45 -9.91 0.95 -3.46
C ILE A 45 -11.18 1.64 -3.96
N LEU A 46 -11.41 2.90 -3.56
CA LEU A 46 -12.56 3.69 -3.99
C LEU A 46 -12.44 4.22 -5.43
N GLY A 47 -11.23 4.26 -5.96
CA GLY A 47 -10.98 4.64 -7.35
C GLY A 47 -11.55 3.63 -8.36
N LEU A 48 -11.65 2.34 -8.00
CA LEU A 48 -12.25 1.32 -8.86
C LEU A 48 -13.75 1.58 -9.14
N PRO A 49 -14.63 1.75 -8.13
CA PRO A 49 -16.03 2.09 -8.39
C PRO A 49 -16.17 3.46 -9.06
N ALA A 50 -15.33 4.44 -8.71
CA ALA A 50 -15.33 5.74 -9.39
C ALA A 50 -14.98 5.61 -10.89
N LEU A 51 -14.00 4.76 -11.22
CA LEU A 51 -13.62 4.47 -12.60
C LEU A 51 -14.74 3.75 -13.36
N SER A 52 -15.38 2.75 -12.74
CA SER A 52 -16.53 2.06 -13.34
C SER A 52 -17.68 3.03 -13.61
N ALA A 53 -18.01 3.92 -12.66
CA ALA A 53 -19.04 4.94 -12.84
C ALA A 53 -18.69 5.96 -13.94
N ALA A 54 -17.43 6.38 -14.03
CA ALA A 54 -16.97 7.29 -15.07
C ALA A 54 -17.09 6.65 -16.46
N ILE A 55 -16.72 5.37 -16.60
CA ILE A 55 -16.91 4.62 -17.86
C ILE A 55 -18.40 4.47 -18.16
N TRP A 56 -19.21 4.08 -17.18
CA TRP A 56 -20.66 3.88 -17.33
C TRP A 56 -21.40 5.15 -17.76
N SER A 57 -20.90 6.33 -17.39
CA SER A 57 -21.53 7.61 -17.73
C SER A 57 -21.74 7.84 -19.24
N HIS A 58 -21.10 7.04 -20.10
CA HIS A 58 -21.29 7.10 -21.55
C HIS A 58 -22.75 6.82 -21.95
N VAL A 59 -23.50 6.04 -21.16
CA VAL A 59 -24.93 5.76 -21.40
C VAL A 59 -25.79 7.02 -21.25
N ALA A 60 -25.41 7.92 -20.35
CA ALA A 60 -26.18 9.13 -20.04
C ALA A 60 -25.66 10.38 -20.76
N LEU A 61 -24.34 10.52 -20.89
CA LEU A 61 -23.67 11.73 -21.39
C LEU A 61 -23.10 11.57 -22.80
N GLY A 62 -23.15 10.36 -23.38
CA GLY A 62 -22.47 10.03 -24.63
C GLY A 62 -20.98 9.73 -24.42
N THR A 63 -20.34 9.23 -25.48
CA THR A 63 -18.97 8.69 -25.44
C THR A 63 -17.89 9.75 -25.19
N GLY A 64 -18.03 10.96 -25.76
CA GLY A 64 -17.06 12.05 -25.61
C GLY A 64 -16.89 12.52 -24.16
N PRO A 65 -17.96 12.99 -23.47
CA PRO A 65 -17.88 13.42 -22.08
C PRO A 65 -17.45 12.30 -21.12
N ALA A 66 -17.91 11.07 -21.36
CA ALA A 66 -17.54 9.92 -20.53
C ALA A 66 -16.05 9.56 -20.66
N PHE A 67 -15.47 9.69 -21.85
CA PHE A 67 -14.03 9.54 -22.05
C PHE A 67 -13.25 10.58 -21.24
N LEU A 68 -13.66 11.85 -21.28
CA LEU A 68 -13.04 12.91 -20.48
C LEU A 68 -13.14 12.65 -18.98
N LEU A 69 -14.32 12.22 -18.49
CA LEU A 69 -14.52 11.85 -17.08
C LEU A 69 -13.64 10.66 -16.66
N THR A 70 -13.51 9.66 -17.54
CA THR A 70 -12.65 8.50 -17.31
C THR A 70 -11.19 8.92 -17.21
N CYS A 71 -10.70 9.72 -18.17
CA CYS A 71 -9.34 10.27 -18.14
C CYS A 71 -9.09 11.11 -16.88
N ALA A 72 -10.02 11.99 -16.52
CA ALA A 72 -9.93 12.80 -15.31
C ALA A 72 -9.82 11.92 -14.05
N THR A 73 -10.64 10.87 -13.95
CA THR A 73 -10.61 9.92 -12.83
C THR A 73 -9.25 9.23 -12.71
N VAL A 74 -8.68 8.76 -13.82
CA VAL A 74 -7.35 8.15 -13.85
C VAL A 74 -6.27 9.15 -13.41
N VAL A 75 -6.30 10.38 -13.93
CA VAL A 75 -5.35 11.44 -13.56
C VAL A 75 -5.42 11.75 -12.06
N ILE A 76 -6.62 11.85 -11.49
CA ILE A 76 -6.81 12.08 -10.06
C ILE A 76 -6.23 10.90 -9.25
N MET A 77 -6.47 9.66 -9.68
CA MET A 77 -5.87 8.47 -9.05
C MET A 77 -4.34 8.48 -9.09
N MET A 78 -3.74 8.96 -10.18
CA MET A 78 -2.29 9.12 -10.29
C MET A 78 -1.76 10.25 -9.40
N LEU A 79 -2.54 11.31 -9.19
CA LEU A 79 -2.19 12.44 -8.32
C LEU A 79 -2.43 12.16 -6.83
N ALA A 80 -3.21 11.14 -6.48
CA ALA A 80 -3.53 10.78 -5.10
C ALA A 80 -2.32 10.74 -4.13
N PRO A 81 -1.15 10.17 -4.49
CA PRO A 81 0.02 10.18 -3.60
C PRO A 81 0.60 11.58 -3.33
N ARG A 82 0.34 12.56 -4.21
CA ARG A 82 0.79 13.95 -4.06
C ARG A 82 -0.17 14.76 -3.18
N LEU A 83 -1.45 14.38 -3.16
CA LEU A 83 -2.51 15.08 -2.44
C LEU A 83 -2.54 14.77 -0.94
N PHE A 84 -2.10 13.58 -0.53
CA PHE A 84 -2.18 13.15 0.87
C PHE A 84 -0.90 13.45 1.65
N GLY A 85 -1.06 13.91 2.90
CA GLY A 85 0.05 14.18 3.82
C GLY A 85 0.60 12.94 4.53
N ARG A 86 1.77 13.08 5.16
CA ARG A 86 2.38 12.01 5.99
C ARG A 86 1.45 11.62 7.14
N PRO A 87 1.30 10.32 7.46
CA PRO A 87 0.56 9.90 8.64
C PRO A 87 1.25 10.42 9.90
N LYS A 88 0.46 10.98 10.82
CA LYS A 88 0.89 11.29 12.19
C LYS A 88 0.39 10.16 13.10
N GLY A 89 1.28 9.48 13.81
CA GLY A 89 0.93 8.47 14.81
C GLY A 89 1.20 7.01 14.40
N ASN A 90 0.52 6.08 15.09
CA ASN A 90 0.75 4.63 14.99
C ASN A 90 0.50 4.08 13.57
N LEU A 91 1.24 3.02 13.21
CA LEU A 91 1.05 2.31 11.95
C LEU A 91 -0.36 1.68 11.86
N ARG A 92 -1.28 2.37 11.19
CA ARG A 92 -2.60 1.84 10.84
C ARG A 92 -2.47 0.79 9.73
N TRP A 93 -3.51 -0.03 9.55
CA TRP A 93 -3.59 -1.07 8.52
C TRP A 93 -3.06 -0.63 7.15
N ALA A 94 -3.53 0.51 6.65
CA ALA A 94 -3.13 1.06 5.34
C ALA A 94 -1.66 1.49 5.27
N ALA A 95 -1.03 1.86 6.39
CA ALA A 95 0.41 2.15 6.38
C ALA A 95 1.21 0.85 6.25
N LYS A 96 0.84 -0.19 7.02
CA LYS A 96 1.47 -1.50 6.98
C LYS A 96 1.35 -2.16 5.61
N SER A 97 0.23 -1.98 4.92
CA SER A 97 0.04 -2.55 3.58
C SER A 97 0.99 -1.92 2.55
N VAL A 98 1.19 -0.60 2.57
CA VAL A 98 2.14 0.08 1.69
C VAL A 98 3.59 -0.32 1.99
N TYR A 99 3.96 -0.49 3.27
CA TYR A 99 5.27 -1.03 3.61
C TYR A 99 5.44 -2.47 3.13
N GLY A 100 4.41 -3.31 3.28
CA GLY A 100 4.40 -4.67 2.75
C GLY A 100 4.55 -4.73 1.23
N GLU A 101 3.88 -3.85 0.49
CA GLU A 101 3.99 -3.73 -0.97
C GLU A 101 5.44 -3.46 -1.40
N ARG A 102 6.14 -2.56 -0.68
CA ARG A 102 7.55 -2.25 -0.93
C ARG A 102 8.47 -3.44 -0.66
N ILE A 103 8.21 -4.17 0.42
CA ILE A 103 8.95 -5.40 0.75
C ILE A 103 8.72 -6.43 -0.35
N TRP A 104 7.47 -6.61 -0.78
CA TRP A 104 7.07 -7.52 -1.85
C TRP A 104 7.71 -7.16 -3.20
N LEU A 105 7.84 -5.88 -3.54
CA LEU A 105 8.58 -5.45 -4.73
C LEU A 105 10.09 -5.71 -4.61
N ASN A 106 10.64 -5.65 -3.41
CA ASN A 106 12.06 -5.94 -3.14
C ASN A 106 12.36 -7.44 -2.97
N ARG A 107 11.39 -8.33 -3.21
CA ARG A 107 11.52 -9.78 -2.99
C ARG A 107 12.65 -10.45 -3.76
N ALA A 108 13.07 -9.85 -4.88
CA ALA A 108 14.22 -10.34 -5.67
C ALA A 108 15.56 -10.16 -4.93
N LYS A 109 15.66 -9.17 -4.03
CA LYS A 109 16.89 -8.89 -3.25
C LYS A 109 16.81 -9.46 -1.83
N LEU A 110 15.63 -9.41 -1.21
CA LEU A 110 15.37 -9.99 0.11
C LEU A 110 14.22 -10.99 0.01
N PRO A 111 14.50 -12.31 0.06
CA PRO A 111 13.47 -13.31 -0.13
C PRO A 111 12.41 -13.24 0.98
N ILE A 112 11.16 -13.40 0.57
CA ILE A 112 9.96 -13.46 1.43
C ILE A 112 9.51 -14.93 1.44
N PRO A 113 8.85 -15.43 2.49
CA PRO A 113 8.31 -16.79 2.49
C PRO A 113 7.49 -17.10 1.21
N ASN A 114 7.80 -18.22 0.57
CA ASN A 114 7.28 -18.58 -0.76
C ASN A 114 5.74 -18.59 -0.81
N ASP A 115 5.09 -19.10 0.24
CA ASP A 115 3.62 -19.20 0.32
C ASP A 115 2.95 -17.81 0.34
N ASP A 116 3.57 -16.81 0.94
CA ASP A 116 3.01 -15.44 0.99
C ASP A 116 3.18 -14.76 -0.38
N ALA A 117 4.28 -15.01 -1.08
CA ALA A 117 4.57 -14.42 -2.38
C ALA A 117 3.62 -14.96 -3.46
N GLY A 118 3.38 -16.28 -3.50
CA GLY A 118 2.46 -16.91 -4.45
C GLY A 118 1.02 -16.48 -4.25
N ASN A 119 0.55 -16.45 -2.99
CA ASN A 119 -0.81 -16.00 -2.68
C ASN A 119 -1.03 -14.51 -3.00
N ALA A 120 -0.03 -13.65 -2.74
CA ALA A 120 -0.10 -12.25 -3.11
C ALA A 120 -0.18 -12.06 -4.63
N LEU A 121 0.60 -12.84 -5.38
CA LEU A 121 0.58 -12.82 -6.85
C LEU A 121 -0.78 -13.30 -7.40
N ALA A 122 -1.36 -14.36 -6.82
CA ALA A 122 -2.69 -14.83 -7.19
C ALA A 122 -3.75 -13.73 -6.98
N MET A 123 -3.78 -13.09 -5.80
CA MET A 123 -4.72 -11.99 -5.53
C MET A 123 -4.50 -10.79 -6.47
N PHE A 124 -3.25 -10.50 -6.83
CA PHE A 124 -2.94 -9.45 -7.80
C PHE A 124 -3.53 -9.76 -9.19
N PHE A 125 -3.38 -10.99 -9.67
CA PHE A 125 -4.00 -11.42 -10.93
C PHE A 125 -5.52 -11.44 -10.86
N THR A 126 -6.10 -11.92 -9.76
CA THR A 126 -7.57 -11.87 -9.56
C THR A 126 -8.07 -10.43 -9.59
N TRP A 127 -7.36 -9.50 -8.97
CA TRP A 127 -7.67 -8.07 -9.03
C TRP A 127 -7.62 -7.54 -10.47
N MET A 128 -6.58 -7.91 -11.24
CA MET A 128 -6.45 -7.48 -12.63
C MET A 128 -7.57 -8.03 -13.52
N ILE A 129 -7.89 -9.32 -13.39
CA ILE A 129 -8.97 -9.96 -14.16
C ILE A 129 -10.32 -9.34 -13.78
N GLY A 130 -10.62 -9.19 -12.48
CA GLY A 130 -11.84 -8.54 -12.02
C GLY A 130 -11.99 -7.11 -12.54
N THR A 131 -10.89 -6.34 -12.55
CA THR A 131 -10.87 -4.98 -13.09
C THR A 131 -11.13 -4.98 -14.60
N GLY A 132 -10.57 -5.93 -15.35
CA GLY A 132 -10.84 -6.09 -16.78
C GLY A 132 -12.30 -6.42 -17.08
N VAL A 133 -12.89 -7.36 -16.34
CA VAL A 133 -14.31 -7.73 -16.45
C VAL A 133 -15.21 -6.54 -16.10
N MET A 134 -14.87 -5.80 -15.04
CA MET A 134 -15.57 -4.57 -14.67
C MET A 134 -15.54 -3.53 -15.80
N ILE A 135 -14.37 -3.28 -16.40
CA ILE A 135 -14.22 -2.32 -17.50
C ILE A 135 -15.06 -2.75 -18.69
N TRP A 136 -14.96 -4.03 -19.10
CA TRP A 136 -15.75 -4.58 -20.20
C TRP A 136 -17.25 -4.38 -19.94
N GLY A 137 -17.74 -4.84 -18.79
CA GLY A 137 -19.15 -4.71 -18.44
C GLY A 137 -19.61 -3.25 -18.37
N SER A 138 -18.73 -2.34 -17.97
CA SER A 138 -19.02 -0.90 -17.91
C SER A 138 -19.05 -0.24 -19.30
N ILE A 139 -18.28 -0.73 -20.27
CA ILE A 139 -18.29 -0.26 -21.67
C ILE A 139 -19.56 -0.75 -22.38
N GLU A 140 -19.91 -2.01 -22.20
CA GLU A 140 -21.11 -2.61 -22.83
C GLU A 140 -22.42 -2.26 -22.10
N ALA A 141 -22.36 -1.46 -21.04
CA ALA A 141 -23.49 -1.11 -20.18
C ALA A 141 -24.25 -2.35 -19.63
N LEU A 142 -23.52 -3.43 -19.34
CA LEU A 142 -24.06 -4.68 -18.81
C LEU A 142 -23.85 -4.77 -17.29
N PRO A 143 -24.87 -4.47 -16.47
CA PRO A 143 -24.69 -4.39 -15.02
C PRO A 143 -24.40 -5.77 -14.41
N VAL A 144 -24.93 -6.83 -15.04
CA VAL A 144 -24.70 -8.23 -14.68
C VAL A 144 -23.23 -8.64 -14.81
N ILE A 145 -22.45 -7.95 -15.63
CA ILE A 145 -21.00 -8.19 -15.79
C ILE A 145 -20.19 -7.17 -14.98
N ALA A 146 -20.55 -5.89 -15.08
CA ALA A 146 -19.82 -4.80 -14.43
C ALA A 146 -19.80 -4.93 -12.91
N VAL A 147 -20.95 -5.21 -12.29
CA VAL A 147 -21.09 -5.24 -10.83
C VAL A 147 -20.33 -6.42 -10.23
N PRO A 148 -20.47 -7.68 -10.69
CA PRO A 148 -19.65 -8.78 -10.19
C PRO A 148 -18.15 -8.56 -10.44
N GLY A 149 -17.76 -8.04 -11.61
CA GLY A 149 -16.38 -7.69 -11.90
C GLY A 149 -15.80 -6.69 -10.90
N LEU A 150 -16.55 -5.63 -10.59
CA LEU A 150 -16.18 -4.63 -9.58
C LEU A 150 -16.04 -5.26 -8.20
N VAL A 151 -17.01 -6.08 -7.77
CA VAL A 151 -16.99 -6.74 -6.46
C VAL A 151 -15.77 -7.66 -6.33
N ILE A 152 -15.49 -8.48 -7.36
CA ILE A 152 -14.31 -9.35 -7.39
C ILE A 152 -13.02 -8.52 -7.34
N ALA A 153 -12.92 -7.46 -8.14
CA ALA A 153 -11.77 -6.57 -8.16
C ALA A 153 -11.53 -5.94 -6.78
N MET A 154 -12.57 -5.41 -6.13
CA MET A 154 -12.47 -4.81 -4.81
C MET A 154 -12.07 -5.83 -3.75
N ALA A 155 -12.72 -7.00 -3.72
CA ALA A 155 -12.41 -8.06 -2.76
C ALA A 155 -10.97 -8.58 -2.91
N ALA A 156 -10.52 -8.79 -4.16
CA ALA A 156 -9.15 -9.21 -4.45
C ALA A 156 -8.13 -8.13 -4.07
N HIS A 157 -8.42 -6.86 -4.35
CA HIS A 157 -7.54 -5.75 -3.99
C HIS A 157 -7.42 -5.59 -2.47
N ILE A 158 -8.52 -5.65 -1.73
CA ILE A 158 -8.49 -5.62 -0.25
C ILE A 158 -7.73 -6.82 0.31
N SER A 159 -7.97 -8.02 -0.24
CA SER A 159 -7.26 -9.24 0.16
C SER A 159 -5.76 -9.16 -0.11
N PHE A 160 -5.37 -8.59 -1.26
CA PHE A 160 -3.97 -8.31 -1.58
C PHE A 160 -3.34 -7.39 -0.54
N GLN A 161 -4.01 -6.30 -0.15
CA GLN A 161 -3.53 -5.38 0.87
C GLN A 161 -3.39 -6.08 2.24
N ASP A 162 -4.31 -6.96 2.62
CA ASP A 162 -4.20 -7.76 3.84
C ASP A 162 -2.98 -8.70 3.82
N ARG A 163 -2.68 -9.32 2.67
CA ARG A 163 -1.45 -10.11 2.48
C ARG A 163 -0.20 -9.24 2.64
N MET A 164 -0.20 -8.01 2.14
CA MET A 164 0.93 -7.09 2.34
C MET A 164 1.13 -6.74 3.82
N VAL A 165 0.05 -6.56 4.58
CA VAL A 165 0.14 -6.36 6.05
C VAL A 165 0.78 -7.57 6.73
N LYS A 166 0.40 -8.80 6.33
CA LYS A 166 0.99 -10.04 6.85
C LYS A 166 2.49 -10.14 6.53
N VAL A 167 2.87 -9.85 5.29
CA VAL A 167 4.28 -9.80 4.87
C VAL A 167 5.06 -8.80 5.72
N PHE A 168 4.52 -7.59 5.91
CA PHE A 168 5.17 -6.58 6.75
C PHE A 168 5.38 -7.06 8.18
N ASN A 169 4.33 -7.56 8.84
CA ASN A 169 4.43 -8.02 10.24
C ASN A 169 5.44 -9.18 10.40
N LYS A 170 5.53 -10.09 9.43
CA LYS A 170 6.53 -11.18 9.43
C LYS A 170 7.94 -10.60 9.30
N MET A 171 8.15 -9.74 8.31
CA MET A 171 9.47 -9.19 7.97
C MET A 171 9.98 -8.16 8.98
N GLU A 172 9.09 -7.46 9.67
CA GLU A 172 9.41 -6.56 10.80
C GLU A 172 10.14 -7.31 11.92
N THR A 173 9.67 -8.53 12.24
CA THR A 173 10.31 -9.36 13.28
C THR A 173 11.50 -10.14 12.76
N ALA A 174 11.50 -10.52 11.47
CA ALA A 174 12.55 -11.34 10.90
C ALA A 174 13.82 -10.55 10.55
N HIS A 175 13.73 -9.30 10.09
CA HIS A 175 14.91 -8.60 9.59
C HIS A 175 15.16 -7.26 10.31
N PRO A 176 16.39 -7.02 10.83
CA PRO A 176 16.69 -5.82 11.62
C PRO A 176 16.49 -4.52 10.83
N LEU A 177 16.65 -4.60 9.51
CA LEU A 177 16.31 -3.53 8.57
C LEU A 177 14.86 -3.06 8.79
N TYR A 178 13.85 -3.92 8.57
CA TYR A 178 12.44 -3.51 8.57
C TYR A 178 11.88 -3.16 9.95
N ARG A 179 12.55 -3.57 11.03
CA ARG A 179 12.18 -3.23 12.41
C ARG A 179 12.02 -1.71 12.63
N PHE A 180 12.86 -0.89 12.00
CA PHE A 180 12.82 0.56 12.17
C PHE A 180 11.72 1.26 11.35
N TRP A 181 11.02 0.55 10.46
CA TRP A 181 9.89 1.13 9.71
C TRP A 181 8.64 1.32 10.56
N ALA A 182 8.52 0.58 11.67
CA ALA A 182 7.41 0.70 12.61
C ALA A 182 7.67 1.65 13.77
N VAL A 183 8.93 2.00 14.02
CA VAL A 183 9.30 2.85 15.15
C VAL A 183 9.05 4.31 14.79
N ALA A 184 8.16 4.97 15.53
CA ALA A 184 8.04 6.42 15.47
C ALA A 184 9.34 7.05 15.98
N ALA A 185 9.96 7.93 15.19
CA ALA A 185 11.14 8.66 15.62
C ALA A 185 10.73 9.66 16.73
N ASP A 186 11.22 9.45 17.96
CA ASP A 186 11.05 10.43 19.04
C ASP A 186 11.95 11.65 18.75
N ASN A 187 11.37 12.85 18.87
CA ASN A 187 12.08 14.09 18.61
C ASN A 187 12.86 14.53 19.85
N ASP A 188 14.07 14.01 19.98
CA ASP A 188 14.97 14.28 21.11
C ASP A 188 15.40 15.77 21.23
N ASN A 189 15.16 16.61 20.22
CA ASN A 189 15.45 18.05 20.29
C ASN A 189 14.59 18.80 21.32
N THR A 190 13.41 18.26 21.67
CA THR A 190 12.52 18.89 22.65
C THR A 190 13.04 18.75 24.09
N LYS A 191 13.71 17.64 24.40
CA LYS A 191 14.29 17.35 25.72
C LYS A 191 15.55 18.17 26.01
N ARG A 192 16.31 18.55 24.97
CA ARG A 192 17.55 19.35 25.11
C ARG A 192 17.26 20.81 25.49
N LYS A 193 16.20 21.41 24.92
CA LYS A 193 15.78 22.79 25.26
C LYS A 193 15.36 22.97 26.72
N ARG A 194 14.84 21.92 27.36
CA ARG A 194 14.39 21.95 28.76
C ARG A 194 15.51 21.81 29.79
N LYS A 195 16.72 21.40 29.38
CA LYS A 195 17.91 21.27 30.25
C LYS A 195 18.86 22.47 30.14
N SER A 196 18.61 23.38 29.21
CA SER A 196 19.43 24.57 28.95
C SER A 196 18.70 25.87 29.30
N ALA A 197 17.61 25.78 30.06
CA ALA A 197 16.85 26.86 30.66
C ALA A 197 16.77 26.58 32.16
#